data_AF-A0A1V5Y186-F1
#
_entry.id   AF-A0A1V5Y186-F1
#
_cell.length_a   1.000
_cell.length_b   1.000
_cell.length_c   1.000
_cell.angle_alpha   90.00
_cell.angle_beta   90.00
_cell.angle_gamma   90.00
#
_symmetry.space_group_name_H-M   'P 1'
#
loop_
_entity.id
_entity.type
_entity.pdbx_description
1 polymer ?
#
loop_
_entity_poly.entity_id
_entity_poly.type
_entity_poly.pdbx_seq_one_letter_code
_entity_poly.pdbx_strand_id
1 'polypeptide(L)'
;MKCSEVQCRLSAYLDGELQPALADEIKAHLACCEECRKGANELNEVYDILSAWRAPEPQIALKFAKPVIKHRNAIFRWMAAAACIAGFLAGGVIGNILWNNSKLTLDSSPANEIITSWNLDVLDDWTRDSVEAVYMNLASLNREVGNNE
;
A
#
# COMPACT_ATOMS: atom_id res chain seq x y z
N MET A 1 24.04 -22.84 -22.56
CA MET A 1 22.59 -22.74 -22.29
C MET A 1 21.78 -23.46 -23.36
N LYS A 2 20.58 -23.92 -22.99
CA LYS A 2 19.58 -24.48 -23.92
C LYS A 2 18.69 -23.35 -24.47
N CYS A 3 18.12 -23.53 -25.67
CA CYS A 3 17.25 -22.51 -26.28
C CYS A 3 16.04 -22.15 -25.41
N SER A 4 15.38 -23.16 -24.81
CA SER A 4 14.23 -22.93 -23.91
C SER A 4 14.57 -22.04 -22.72
N GLU A 5 15.80 -22.18 -22.20
CA GLU A 5 16.29 -21.42 -21.07
C GLU A 5 16.54 -19.95 -21.43
N VAL A 6 17.04 -19.70 -22.64
CA VAL A 6 17.26 -18.36 -23.21
C VAL A 6 15.92 -17.71 -23.51
N GLN A 7 15.00 -18.42 -24.17
CA GLN A 7 13.68 -17.90 -24.52
C GLN A 7 12.90 -17.41 -23.29
N CYS A 8 12.92 -18.15 -22.17
CA CYS A 8 12.28 -17.71 -20.93
C CYS A 8 12.91 -16.45 -20.31
N ARG A 9 14.12 -16.07 -20.71
CA ARG A 9 14.88 -14.93 -20.14
C ARG A 9 15.07 -13.77 -21.11
N LEU A 10 14.51 -13.84 -22.32
CA LEU A 10 14.67 -12.79 -23.33
C LEU A 10 14.14 -11.43 -22.87
N SER A 11 12.97 -11.38 -22.21
CA SER A 11 12.42 -10.12 -21.67
C SER A 11 13.39 -9.49 -20.67
N ALA A 12 13.74 -10.22 -19.62
CA ALA A 12 14.67 -9.74 -18.59
C ALA A 12 16.06 -9.36 -19.16
N TYR A 13 16.51 -10.03 -20.22
CA TYR A 13 17.73 -9.66 -20.95
C TYR A 13 17.59 -8.31 -21.66
N LEU A 14 16.48 -8.07 -22.38
CA LEU A 14 16.22 -6.80 -23.07
C LEU A 14 15.99 -5.65 -22.08
N ASP A 15 15.33 -5.92 -20.95
CA ASP A 15 15.08 -4.96 -19.88
C ASP A 15 16.36 -4.66 -19.05
N GLY A 16 17.45 -5.42 -19.23
CA GLY A 16 18.70 -5.24 -18.51
C GLY A 16 18.67 -5.69 -17.05
N GLU A 17 17.72 -6.56 -16.68
CA GLU A 17 17.48 -7.02 -15.30
C GLU A 17 18.35 -8.22 -14.88
N LEU A 18 19.08 -8.83 -15.83
CA LEU A 18 19.90 -9.99 -15.57
C LEU A 18 21.26 -9.63 -14.95
N GLN A 19 21.79 -10.53 -14.12
CA GLN A 19 23.16 -10.42 -13.64
C GLN A 19 24.15 -10.43 -14.82
N PRO A 20 25.27 -9.69 -14.75
CA PRO A 20 26.20 -9.53 -15.87
C PRO A 20 26.69 -10.85 -16.48
N ALA A 21 27.04 -11.83 -15.64
CA ALA A 21 27.51 -13.13 -16.11
C ALA A 21 26.46 -13.87 -16.95
N LEU A 22 25.19 -13.84 -16.53
CA LEU A 22 24.10 -14.49 -17.24
C LEU A 22 23.71 -13.74 -18.52
N ALA A 23 23.82 -12.41 -18.51
CA ALA A 23 23.63 -11.60 -19.71
C ALA A 23 24.69 -11.91 -20.78
N ASP A 24 25.94 -12.10 -20.39
CA ASP A 24 27.02 -12.51 -21.30
C ASP A 24 26.80 -13.92 -21.89
N GLU A 25 26.32 -14.86 -21.08
CA GLU A 25 25.95 -16.20 -21.55
C GLU A 25 24.82 -16.17 -22.58
N ILE A 26 23.78 -15.37 -22.34
CA ILE A 26 22.67 -15.18 -23.29
C ILE A 26 23.17 -14.50 -24.55
N LYS A 27 23.99 -13.45 -24.44
CA LYS A 27 24.58 -12.76 -25.60
C LYS A 27 25.40 -13.70 -26.47
N ALA A 28 26.21 -14.58 -25.86
CA ALA A 28 26.95 -15.60 -26.57
C ALA A 28 26.01 -16.59 -27.29
N HIS A 29 24.90 -16.99 -26.67
CA HIS A 29 23.90 -17.85 -27.30
C HIS A 29 23.18 -17.15 -28.47
N LEU A 30 22.82 -15.87 -28.33
CA LEU A 30 22.19 -15.09 -29.41
C LEU A 30 23.11 -14.88 -30.61
N ALA A 31 24.44 -14.95 -30.41
CA ALA A 31 25.39 -14.93 -31.53
C ALA A 31 25.34 -16.21 -32.36
N CYS A 32 25.14 -17.39 -31.73
CA CYS A 32 25.20 -18.68 -32.40
C CYS A 32 23.84 -19.31 -32.76
N CYS A 33 22.73 -18.85 -32.16
CA CYS A 33 21.40 -19.39 -32.40
C CYS A 33 20.50 -18.41 -33.16
N GLU A 34 20.09 -18.77 -34.38
CA GLU A 34 19.21 -17.95 -35.21
C GLU A 34 17.79 -17.85 -34.65
N GLU A 35 17.22 -18.96 -34.14
CA GLU A 35 15.86 -18.95 -33.58
C GLU A 35 15.73 -18.03 -32.37
N CYS A 36 16.67 -18.10 -31.43
CA CYS A 36 16.64 -17.23 -30.24
C CYS A 36 16.88 -15.76 -30.61
N ARG A 37 17.73 -15.49 -31.62
CA ARG A 37 17.94 -14.14 -32.14
C ARG A 37 16.68 -13.58 -32.80
N LYS A 38 15.94 -14.41 -33.54
CA LYS A 38 14.65 -14.02 -34.11
C LYS A 38 13.65 -13.66 -33.01
N GLY A 39 13.51 -14.49 -31.98
CA GLY A 39 12.62 -14.21 -30.85
C GLY A 39 13.01 -12.95 -30.07
N ALA A 40 14.30 -12.68 -29.91
CA ALA A 40 14.78 -11.44 -29.30
C ALA A 40 14.40 -10.20 -30.12
N ASN A 41 14.55 -10.27 -31.44
CA ASN A 41 14.18 -9.18 -32.34
C ASN A 41 12.66 -8.94 -32.36
N GLU A 42 11.84 -9.99 -32.43
CA GLU A 42 10.38 -9.90 -32.37
C GLU A 42 9.91 -9.20 -31.08
N LEU A 43 10.53 -9.53 -29.95
CA LEU A 43 10.22 -8.88 -28.67
C LEU A 43 10.68 -7.41 -28.65
N ASN A 44 11.86 -7.12 -29.22
CA ASN A 44 12.36 -5.74 -29.32
C ASN A 44 11.47 -4.85 -30.21
N GLU A 45 10.93 -5.38 -31.31
CA GLU A 45 9.97 -4.66 -32.17
C GLU A 45 8.71 -4.25 -31.39
N VAL A 46 8.20 -5.12 -30.52
CA VAL A 46 7.07 -4.79 -29.64
C VAL A 46 7.43 -3.67 -28.68
N TYR A 47 8.62 -3.70 -28.07
CA TYR A 47 9.12 -2.62 -27.21
C TYR A 47 9.22 -1.29 -27.96
N ASP A 48 9.73 -1.30 -29.19
CA ASP A 48 9.85 -0.10 -30.02
C ASP A 48 8.47 0.53 -30.25
N ILE A 49 7.44 -0.27 -30.58
CA ILE A 49 6.06 0.20 -30.77
C ILE A 49 5.49 0.79 -29.47
N LEU A 50 5.68 0.09 -28.35
CA LEU A 50 5.19 0.54 -27.05
C LEU A 50 5.91 1.81 -26.57
N SER A 51 7.21 1.96 -26.85
CA SER A 51 7.98 3.14 -26.49
C SER A 51 7.52 4.41 -27.22
N ALA A 52 6.95 4.24 -28.42
CA ALA A 52 6.35 5.32 -29.18
C ALA A 52 4.96 5.74 -28.66
N TRP A 53 4.34 4.94 -27.78
CA TRP A 53 3.05 5.26 -27.18
C TRP A 53 3.17 6.47 -26.26
N ARG A 54 2.32 7.48 -26.46
CA ARG A 54 2.18 8.60 -25.52
C ARG A 54 1.01 8.35 -24.58
N ALA A 55 1.32 8.27 -23.28
CA ALA A 55 0.27 8.23 -22.27
C ALA A 55 -0.61 9.49 -22.37
N PRO A 56 -1.95 9.37 -22.28
CA PRO A 56 -2.81 10.53 -22.19
C PRO A 56 -2.45 11.34 -20.94
N GLU A 57 -2.58 12.67 -20.99
CA GLU A 57 -2.28 13.51 -19.83
C GLU A 57 -3.09 13.04 -18.61
N PRO A 58 -2.43 12.82 -17.45
CA PRO A 58 -3.13 12.41 -16.26
C PRO A 58 -4.07 13.54 -15.82
N GLN A 59 -5.36 13.23 -15.77
CA GLN A 59 -6.43 14.14 -15.34
C GLN A 59 -6.34 14.57 -13.86
N ILE A 60 -5.30 14.09 -13.16
CA ILE A 60 -5.12 14.19 -11.71
C ILE A 60 -4.54 15.56 -11.30
N ALA A 61 -4.05 16.36 -12.26
CA ALA A 61 -3.30 17.60 -11.97
C ALA A 61 -4.15 18.85 -11.65
N LEU A 62 -5.49 18.85 -11.77
CA LEU A 62 -6.25 20.11 -11.71
C LEU A 62 -6.97 20.42 -10.38
N LYS A 63 -6.87 19.60 -9.33
CA LYS A 63 -7.67 19.83 -8.09
C LYS A 63 -6.90 19.95 -6.78
N PHE A 64 -5.58 19.80 -6.76
CA PHE A 64 -4.80 19.85 -5.52
C PHE A 64 -4.10 21.19 -5.25
N ALA A 65 -4.22 22.17 -6.14
CA ALA A 65 -3.65 23.51 -5.96
C ALA A 65 -4.53 24.43 -5.09
N LYS A 66 -5.11 23.93 -4.00
CA LYS A 66 -5.63 24.83 -2.96
C LYS A 66 -4.48 25.07 -1.98
N PRO A 67 -3.91 26.28 -1.90
CA PRO A 67 -2.98 26.58 -0.83
C PRO A 67 -3.70 26.34 0.49
N VAL A 68 -3.13 25.48 1.34
CA VAL A 68 -3.64 25.30 2.71
C VAL A 68 -3.43 26.63 3.43
N ILE A 69 -4.47 27.45 3.49
CA ILE A 69 -4.45 28.71 4.23
C ILE A 69 -4.36 28.33 5.70
N LYS A 70 -3.14 28.38 6.25
CA LYS A 70 -2.90 28.12 7.67
C LYS A 70 -3.41 29.31 8.48
N HIS A 71 -4.69 29.26 8.86
CA HIS A 71 -5.33 30.30 9.66
C HIS A 71 -4.76 30.29 11.09
N ARG A 72 -3.63 30.98 11.30
CA ARG A 72 -3.01 31.15 12.62
C ARG A 72 -3.81 32.15 13.45
N ASN A 73 -4.95 31.70 13.98
CA ASN A 73 -5.73 32.50 14.93
C ASN A 73 -5.08 32.49 16.30
N ALA A 74 -4.28 33.52 16.59
CA ALA A 74 -3.77 33.79 17.94
C ALA A 74 -4.90 33.88 18.97
N ILE A 75 -6.08 34.37 18.57
CA ILE A 75 -7.28 34.45 19.40
C ILE A 75 -7.74 33.04 19.83
N PHE A 76 -7.64 32.04 18.95
CA PHE A 76 -8.01 30.65 19.28
C PHE A 76 -7.05 30.02 20.30
N ARG A 77 -5.77 30.41 20.29
CA ARG A 77 -4.79 30.00 21.33
C ARG A 77 -5.15 30.52 22.71
N TRP A 78 -5.60 31.77 22.82
CA TRP A 78 -6.01 32.34 24.11
C TRP A 78 -7.36 31.80 24.59
N MET A 79 -8.30 31.56 23.67
CA MET A 79 -9.58 30.93 24.00
C MET A 79 -9.42 29.47 24.45
N ALA A 80 -8.52 28.70 23.83
CA ALA A 80 -8.21 27.33 24.26
C ALA A 80 -7.62 27.29 25.68
N ALA A 81 -6.71 28.21 26.01
CA ALA A 81 -6.15 28.31 27.35
C ALA A 81 -7.22 28.67 28.40
N ALA A 82 -8.11 29.61 28.09
CA ALA A 82 -9.22 29.99 28.97
C ALA A 82 -10.23 28.84 29.17
N ALA A 83 -10.54 28.09 28.11
CA ALA A 83 -11.44 26.93 28.17
C ALA A 83 -10.87 25.80 29.05
N CYS A 84 -9.56 25.52 28.97
CA CYS A 84 -8.92 24.54 29.86
C CYS A 84 -9.02 24.93 31.33
N ILE A 85 -8.78 26.22 31.66
CA ILE A 85 -8.86 26.71 33.04
C ILE A 85 -10.31 26.62 33.56
N ALA A 86 -11.28 27.08 32.77
CA ALA A 86 -12.69 27.00 33.14
C ALA A 86 -13.16 25.54 33.29
N GLY A 87 -12.73 24.65 32.40
CA GLY A 87 -13.02 23.22 32.47
C GLY A 87 -12.41 22.54 33.70
N PHE A 88 -11.18 22.89 34.08
CA PHE A 88 -10.53 22.33 35.27
C PHE A 88 -11.23 22.77 36.57
N LEU A 89 -11.67 24.03 36.64
CA LEU A 89 -12.43 24.54 37.78
C LEU A 89 -13.83 23.92 37.86
N ALA A 90 -14.57 23.92 36.75
CA ALA A 90 -15.90 23.31 36.69
C ALA A 90 -15.84 21.80 36.95
N GLY A 91 -14.88 21.10 36.35
CA GLY A 91 -14.64 19.68 36.57
C GLY A 91 -14.20 19.36 37.99
N GLY A 92 -13.41 20.22 38.63
CA GLY A 92 -13.07 20.09 40.05
C GLY A 92 -14.28 20.22 40.97
N VAL A 93 -15.18 21.17 40.70
CA VAL A 93 -16.43 21.36 41.47
C VAL A 93 -17.39 20.20 41.24
N ILE A 94 -17.64 19.84 39.98
CA ILE A 94 -18.52 18.72 39.60
C ILE A 94 -17.95 17.40 40.13
N GLY A 95 -16.64 17.18 39.99
CA GLY A 95 -15.94 16.01 40.49
C GLY A 95 -16.01 15.90 42.01
N ASN A 96 -15.85 17.00 42.74
CA ASN A 96 -16.01 17.03 44.19
C ASN A 96 -17.46 16.71 44.63
N ILE A 97 -18.46 17.24 43.90
CA ILE A 97 -19.87 16.97 44.14
C ILE A 97 -20.23 15.50 43.82
N LEU A 98 -19.69 14.95 42.72
CA LEU A 98 -19.92 13.57 42.30
C LEU A 98 -19.20 12.55 43.19
N TRP A 99 -17.96 12.83 43.60
CA TRP A 99 -17.18 11.99 44.53
C TRP A 99 -17.90 11.84 45.88
N ASN A 100 -18.51 12.92 46.35
CA ASN A 100 -19.29 12.90 47.59
C ASN A 100 -20.63 12.15 47.44
N ASN A 101 -21.11 11.92 46.21
CA ASN A 101 -22.43 11.36 45.91
C ASN A 101 -22.37 10.04 45.13
N SER A 102 -21.21 9.39 44.98
CA SER A 102 -21.06 8.28 44.04
C SER A 102 -21.73 6.99 44.50
N LYS A 103 -23.00 6.81 44.13
CA LYS A 103 -23.39 5.69 43.28
C LYS A 103 -24.02 6.28 42.03
N LEU A 104 -23.28 6.30 40.93
CA LEU A 104 -23.80 5.89 39.63
C LEU A 104 -22.67 5.74 38.61
N THR A 105 -22.71 4.55 38.03
CA THR A 105 -22.03 4.04 36.85
C THR A 105 -22.01 5.03 35.70
N LEU A 106 -20.85 5.16 35.06
CA LEU A 106 -20.72 5.72 33.72
C LEU A 106 -20.40 4.57 32.77
N ASP A 107 -21.43 4.22 32.01
CA ASP A 107 -21.38 3.34 30.85
C ASP A 107 -20.66 4.05 29.68
N SER A 108 -20.01 3.22 28.87
CA SER A 108 -19.16 3.43 27.70
C SER A 108 -19.51 4.63 26.79
N SER A 109 -18.54 5.53 26.55
CA SER A 109 -17.54 5.57 25.45
C SER A 109 -18.12 5.81 24.05
N PRO A 110 -18.03 7.05 23.50
CA PRO A 110 -18.57 7.44 22.19
C PRO A 110 -17.78 6.90 20.97
N ALA A 111 -16.81 6.01 21.18
CA ALA A 111 -15.99 5.47 20.09
C ALA A 111 -16.78 4.59 19.10
N ASN A 112 -17.87 3.97 19.55
CA ASN A 112 -18.61 3.00 18.74
C ASN A 112 -19.51 3.65 17.67
N GLU A 113 -19.90 4.92 17.87
CA GLU A 113 -20.82 5.65 16.98
C GLU A 113 -20.11 6.20 15.72
N ILE A 114 -18.81 6.51 15.84
CA ILE A 114 -18.00 6.96 14.71
C ILE A 114 -17.63 5.80 13.80
N ILE A 115 -17.31 4.63 14.36
CA ILE A 115 -16.88 3.46 13.56
C ILE A 115 -18.04 2.90 12.73
N THR A 116 -19.23 2.84 13.31
CA THR A 116 -20.46 2.35 12.64
C THR A 116 -21.01 3.32 11.60
N SER A 117 -20.93 4.64 11.82
CA SER A 117 -21.42 5.62 10.84
C SER A 117 -20.60 5.65 9.55
N TRP A 118 -19.35 5.21 9.58
CA TRP A 118 -18.46 5.17 8.42
C TRP A 118 -18.39 3.79 7.75
N ASN A 119 -19.19 2.80 8.20
CA ASN A 119 -19.11 1.40 7.74
C ASN A 119 -17.67 0.83 7.84
N LEU A 120 -16.88 1.30 8.82
CA LEU A 120 -15.52 0.84 9.05
C LEU A 120 -15.46 -0.45 9.88
N ASP A 121 -16.61 -0.88 10.40
CA ASP A 121 -16.85 -2.19 11.01
C ASP A 121 -16.63 -3.35 10.02
N VAL A 122 -16.79 -3.11 8.71
CA VAL A 122 -16.43 -4.09 7.66
C VAL A 122 -14.93 -4.40 7.63
N LEU A 123 -14.07 -3.46 8.05
CA LEU A 123 -12.62 -3.68 8.07
C LEU A 123 -12.16 -4.53 9.26
N ASP A 124 -13.01 -4.71 10.28
CA ASP A 124 -12.70 -5.55 11.43
C ASP A 124 -12.83 -7.06 11.09
N ASP A 125 -13.53 -7.37 10.00
CA ASP A 125 -13.63 -8.72 9.40
C ASP A 125 -12.48 -9.01 8.40
N TRP A 126 -11.68 -8.00 8.07
CA TRP A 126 -10.47 -8.19 7.27
C TRP A 126 -9.43 -8.89 8.16
N THR A 127 -9.04 -10.08 7.73
CA THR A 127 -8.21 -11.04 8.47
C THR A 127 -7.17 -10.35 9.35
N ARG A 128 -7.24 -10.57 10.67
CA ARG A 128 -6.16 -10.18 11.60
C ARG A 128 -4.82 -10.86 11.26
N ASP A 129 -4.87 -11.87 10.40
CA ASP A 129 -3.70 -12.46 9.81
C ASP A 129 -3.17 -11.57 8.68
N SER A 130 -1.88 -11.26 8.75
CA SER A 130 -1.15 -10.57 7.69
C SER A 130 -1.45 -11.21 6.33
N VAL A 131 -1.53 -10.40 5.27
CA VAL A 131 -1.60 -10.89 3.88
C VAL A 131 -0.49 -11.92 3.60
N GLU A 132 0.66 -11.77 4.27
CA GLU A 132 1.78 -12.72 4.26
C GLU A 132 1.39 -14.10 4.82
N ALA A 133 0.62 -14.17 5.92
CA ALA A 133 0.20 -15.43 6.53
C ALA A 133 -0.77 -16.20 5.63
N VAL A 134 -1.70 -15.51 4.96
CA VAL A 134 -2.58 -16.11 3.95
C VAL A 134 -1.77 -16.65 2.77
N TYR A 135 -0.79 -15.88 2.29
CA TYR A 135 0.08 -16.30 1.20
C TYR A 135 0.93 -17.53 1.58
N MET A 136 1.50 -17.53 2.79
CA MET A 136 2.28 -18.66 3.30
C MET A 136 1.44 -19.93 3.46
N ASN A 137 0.19 -19.79 3.91
CA ASN A 137 -0.73 -20.92 4.06
C ASN A 137 -1.13 -21.54 2.71
N LEU A 138 -1.38 -20.70 1.69
CA LEU A 138 -1.62 -21.18 0.32
C LEU A 138 -0.37 -21.83 -0.29
N ALA A 139 0.82 -21.26 -0.04
CA ALA A 139 2.08 -21.81 -0.51
C ALA A 139 2.43 -23.17 0.14
N SER A 140 2.05 -23.40 1.40
CA SER A 140 2.21 -24.71 2.05
C SER A 140 1.20 -25.73 1.52
N LEU A 141 -0.07 -25.35 1.35
CA LEU A 141 -1.10 -26.25 0.81
C LEU A 141 -0.76 -26.73 -0.61
N ASN A 142 -0.23 -25.86 -1.47
CA ASN A 142 0.19 -26.24 -2.82
C ASN A 142 1.37 -27.23 -2.81
N ARG A 143 2.19 -27.21 -1.74
CA ARG A 143 3.34 -28.10 -1.58
C ARG A 143 2.96 -29.50 -1.09
N GLU A 144 1.86 -29.61 -0.35
CA GLU A 144 1.31 -30.89 0.12
C GLU A 144 0.55 -31.63 -0.99
N VAL A 145 -0.08 -30.91 -1.91
CA VAL A 145 -0.76 -31.50 -3.08
C VAL A 145 0.25 -32.08 -4.06
N GLY A 146 1.39 -31.41 -4.30
CA GLY A 146 2.42 -31.90 -5.23
C GLY A 146 3.29 -33.07 -4.72
N ASN A 147 3.18 -33.46 -3.44
CA ASN A 147 3.92 -34.59 -2.87
C ASN A 147 3.07 -35.88 -2.74
N ASN A 148 1.79 -35.82 -3.09
CA ASN A 148 0.85 -36.94 -3.05
C ASN A 148 0.44 -37.44 -4.46
N GLU A 149 1.17 -37.04 -5.50
CA GLU A 149 1.06 -37.55 -6.88
C GLU A 149 2.33 -38.31 -7.30
#